data_AF-A0A9E4L6U2-F1
#
_entry.id   AF-A0A9E4L6U2-F1
#
_cell.length_a   1.000
_cell.length_b   1.000
_cell.length_c   1.000
_cell.angle_alpha   90.00
_cell.angle_beta   90.00
_cell.angle_gamma   90.00
#
_symmetry.space_group_name_H-M   'P 1'
#
loop_
_entity.id
_entity.type
_entity.pdbx_description
1 polymer ?
#
loop_
_entity_poly.entity_id
_entity_poly.type
_entity_poly.pdbx_seq_one_letter_code
_entity_poly.pdbx_strand_id
1 'polypeptide(L)'
;MNLSRAFQYPFEDPQWGGKLAMVLIWSLIAFIPLLGLVGMAMLAGYALDLVRNQLAEKQRPLPDWTDFNSRLGDGFNVLVAIFVYNIPNALPLCGLLLFVSIGGDSGILALLSLCCLLLFLLLWNLFAGLMLATGATRYAQSRQLTAWFQPGELWDTLRSNSDLFLQWLFYSVLANLALGLVAGLPFVGWLISLALSVPVQGHLLGQLALALAAREDDLAAGTA
;
A
#
# COMPACT_ATOMS: atom_id res chain seq x y z
N MET A 1 -16.60 -5.03 0.44
CA MET A 1 -15.60 -4.47 1.38
C MET A 1 -16.27 -3.55 2.38
N ASN A 2 -15.69 -3.39 3.58
CA ASN A 2 -16.28 -2.62 4.68
C ASN A 2 -15.29 -1.62 5.26
N LEU A 3 -15.52 -0.33 5.02
CA LEU A 3 -14.69 0.76 5.54
C LEU A 3 -14.75 0.88 7.07
N SER A 4 -15.95 0.81 7.64
CA SER A 4 -16.14 0.88 9.10
C SER A 4 -15.32 -0.19 9.81
N ARG A 5 -15.32 -1.41 9.25
CA ARG A 5 -14.54 -2.52 9.81
C ARG A 5 -13.04 -2.25 9.74
N ALA A 6 -12.54 -1.62 8.68
CA ALA A 6 -11.13 -1.28 8.57
C ALA A 6 -10.63 -0.32 9.67
N PHE A 7 -11.47 0.61 10.13
CA PHE A 7 -11.15 1.50 11.24
C PHE A 7 -11.37 0.89 12.63
N GLN A 8 -12.31 -0.04 12.77
CA GLN A 8 -12.58 -0.73 14.04
C GLN A 8 -11.59 -1.87 14.30
N TYR A 9 -11.13 -2.54 13.25
CA TYR A 9 -10.29 -3.72 13.30
C TYR A 9 -9.04 -3.58 14.18
N PRO A 10 -8.28 -2.46 14.17
CA PRO A 10 -7.12 -2.32 15.04
C PRO A 10 -7.47 -2.30 16.52
N PHE A 11 -8.69 -1.89 16.89
CA PHE A 11 -9.15 -1.79 18.27
C PHE A 11 -9.81 -3.08 18.79
N GLU A 12 -10.03 -4.07 17.93
CA GLU A 12 -10.55 -5.39 18.32
C GLU A 12 -9.49 -6.24 19.05
N ASP A 13 -8.20 -5.91 18.93
CA ASP A 13 -7.11 -6.60 19.64
C ASP A 13 -7.01 -6.12 21.10
N PRO A 14 -7.05 -7.00 22.12
CA PRO A 14 -6.90 -6.59 23.53
C PRO A 14 -5.59 -5.84 23.82
N GLN A 15 -4.54 -6.05 23.03
CA GLN A 15 -3.22 -5.42 23.15
C GLN A 15 -3.01 -4.33 22.09
N TRP A 16 -4.09 -3.75 21.54
CA TRP A 16 -4.04 -2.73 20.49
C TRP A 16 -3.10 -1.57 20.82
N GLY A 17 -3.12 -1.08 22.07
CA GLY A 17 -2.35 0.09 22.47
C GLY A 17 -0.84 -0.09 22.28
N GLY A 18 -0.30 -1.24 22.69
CA GLY A 18 1.12 -1.55 22.52
C GLY A 18 1.51 -1.76 21.05
N LYS A 19 0.63 -2.41 20.27
CA LYS A 19 0.88 -2.68 18.86
C LYS A 19 0.82 -1.41 18.01
N LEU A 20 -0.17 -0.54 18.25
CA LEU A 20 -0.29 0.76 17.58
C LEU A 20 0.83 1.72 17.98
N ALA A 21 1.27 1.69 19.24
CA ALA A 21 2.44 2.46 19.67
C ALA A 21 3.70 2.05 18.89
N MET A 22 3.90 0.75 18.64
CA MET A 22 5.01 0.28 17.82
C MET A 22 4.87 0.68 16.34
N VAL A 23 3.66 0.61 15.76
CA VAL A 23 3.40 1.15 14.40
C VAL A 23 3.78 2.64 14.35
N LEU A 24 3.39 3.42 15.36
CA LEU A 24 3.72 4.84 15.44
C LEU A 24 5.23 5.07 15.53
N ILE A 25 5.95 4.33 16.38
CA ILE A 25 7.40 4.43 16.52
C ILE A 25 8.09 4.16 15.17
N TRP A 26 7.73 3.07 14.49
CA TRP A 26 8.30 2.75 13.18
C TRP A 26 7.92 3.77 12.09
N SER A 27 6.71 4.35 12.17
CA SER A 27 6.28 5.43 11.29
C SER A 27 7.10 6.70 11.50
N LEU A 28 7.47 7.03 12.74
CA LEU A 28 8.36 8.15 13.04
C LEU A 28 9.79 7.87 12.56
N ILE A 29 10.29 6.64 12.72
CA ILE A 29 11.60 6.22 12.20
C ILE A 29 11.62 6.34 10.67
N ALA A 30 10.51 6.02 9.98
CA ALA A 30 10.38 6.12 8.53
C ALA A 30 10.66 7.53 7.97
N PHE A 31 10.49 8.59 8.78
CA PHE A 31 10.81 9.97 8.37
C PHE A 31 12.31 10.31 8.41
N ILE A 32 13.14 9.48 9.05
CA ILE A 32 14.59 9.67 9.10
C ILE A 32 15.18 9.13 7.79
N PRO A 33 15.93 9.87 6.97
CA PRO A 33 16.30 9.40 5.62
C PRO A 33 17.03 8.04 5.56
N LEU A 34 18.11 7.87 6.33
CA LEU A 34 18.91 6.63 6.32
C LEU A 34 18.26 5.48 7.10
N LEU A 35 17.69 5.77 8.27
CA LEU A 35 17.03 4.76 9.12
C LEU A 35 15.59 4.47 8.66
N GLY A 36 15.02 5.35 7.85
CA GLY A 36 13.63 5.33 7.46
C GLY A 36 13.32 4.26 6.44
N LEU A 37 14.31 3.84 5.65
CA LEU A 37 14.17 2.63 4.83
C LEU A 37 13.87 1.39 5.70
N VAL A 38 14.51 1.28 6.87
CA VAL A 38 14.23 0.19 7.82
C VAL A 38 12.82 0.35 8.40
N GLY A 39 12.41 1.57 8.74
CA GLY A 39 11.05 1.85 9.20
C GLY A 39 9.98 1.51 8.17
N MET A 40 10.17 1.92 6.91
CA MET A 40 9.25 1.59 5.81
C MET A 40 9.21 0.10 5.54
N ALA A 41 10.35 -0.60 5.56
CA ALA A 41 10.39 -2.05 5.43
C ALA A 41 9.60 -2.72 6.57
N MET A 42 9.83 -2.33 7.82
CA MET A 42 9.12 -2.88 8.97
C MET A 42 7.62 -2.68 8.88
N LEU A 43 7.15 -1.50 8.44
CA LEU A 43 5.73 -1.21 8.25
C LEU A 43 5.13 -1.98 7.07
N ALA A 44 5.85 -2.10 5.96
CA ALA A 44 5.40 -2.87 4.80
C ALA A 44 5.27 -4.37 5.13
N GLY A 45 6.25 -4.93 5.84
CA GLY A 45 6.20 -6.30 6.34
C GLY A 45 5.06 -6.50 7.35
N TYR A 46 4.81 -5.51 8.21
CA TYR A 46 3.68 -5.53 9.14
C TYR A 46 2.33 -5.58 8.40
N ALA A 47 2.18 -4.79 7.33
CA ALA A 47 0.97 -4.82 6.50
C ALA A 47 0.77 -6.19 5.83
N LEU A 48 1.83 -6.84 5.35
CA LEU A 48 1.76 -8.19 4.79
C LEU A 48 1.40 -9.24 5.85
N ASP A 49 1.97 -9.15 7.05
CA ASP A 49 1.59 -10.04 8.16
C ASP A 49 0.11 -9.88 8.54
N LEU A 50 -0.41 -8.65 8.47
CA LEU A 50 -1.83 -8.36 8.69
C LEU A 50 -2.72 -9.03 7.64
N VAL A 51 -2.32 -8.98 6.36
CA VAL A 51 -3.01 -9.67 5.26
C VAL A 51 -2.97 -11.18 5.47
N ARG A 52 -1.80 -11.74 5.83
CA ARG A 52 -1.63 -13.18 6.12
C ARG A 52 -2.49 -13.64 7.29
N ASN A 53 -2.55 -12.86 8.37
CA ASN A 53 -3.38 -13.18 9.52
C ASN A 53 -4.87 -13.20 9.18
N GLN A 54 -5.32 -12.32 8.28
CA GLN A 54 -6.70 -12.31 7.78
C GLN A 54 -6.99 -13.51 6.88
N LEU A 55 -6.08 -13.83 5.94
CA LEU A 55 -6.19 -15.02 5.09
C LEU A 55 -6.20 -16.33 5.90
N ALA A 56 -5.50 -16.35 7.04
CA ALA A 56 -5.45 -17.49 7.95
C ALA A 56 -6.55 -17.46 9.04
N GLU A 57 -7.52 -16.53 8.96
CA GLU A 57 -8.62 -16.37 9.92
C GLU A 57 -8.20 -16.35 11.40
N LYS A 58 -7.05 -15.74 11.71
CA LYS A 58 -6.54 -15.74 13.09
C LYS A 58 -7.42 -14.92 14.02
N GLN A 59 -7.66 -15.46 15.22
CA GLN A 59 -8.42 -14.78 16.30
C GLN A 59 -7.75 -13.49 16.82
N ARG A 60 -6.43 -13.35 16.67
CA ARG A 60 -5.69 -12.14 17.06
C ARG A 60 -5.36 -11.33 15.81
N PRO A 61 -6.09 -10.22 15.56
CA PRO A 61 -6.08 -9.57 14.27
C PRO A 61 -4.76 -8.85 13.96
N LEU A 62 -4.12 -8.23 14.96
CA LEU A 62 -2.88 -7.46 14.77
C LEU A 62 -1.64 -8.36 14.92
N PRO A 63 -0.65 -8.29 14.00
CA PRO A 63 0.61 -9.00 14.12
C PRO A 63 1.36 -8.64 15.40
N ASP A 64 1.95 -9.64 16.03
CA ASP A 64 2.87 -9.44 17.17
C ASP A 64 4.22 -8.91 16.67
N TRP A 65 4.97 -8.23 17.54
CA TRP A 65 6.27 -7.63 17.21
C TRP A 65 7.45 -8.56 17.52
N THR A 66 7.26 -9.88 17.62
CA THR A 66 8.33 -10.82 17.98
C THR A 66 9.29 -11.12 16.82
N ASP A 67 8.76 -11.24 15.60
CA ASP A 67 9.51 -11.76 14.44
C ASP A 67 10.08 -10.64 13.55
N PHE A 68 10.90 -9.77 14.15
CA PHE A 68 11.50 -8.62 13.44
C PHE A 68 12.27 -9.03 12.18
N ASN A 69 13.04 -10.12 12.23
CA ASN A 69 13.89 -10.52 11.12
C ASN A 69 13.09 -10.97 9.89
N SER A 70 12.07 -11.82 10.08
CA SER A 70 11.20 -12.24 8.96
C SER A 70 10.44 -11.05 8.39
N ARG A 71 9.91 -10.19 9.26
CA ARG A 71 9.16 -8.99 8.85
C ARG A 71 10.02 -8.02 8.05
N LEU A 72 11.26 -7.81 8.48
CA LEU A 72 12.19 -6.95 7.76
C LEU A 72 12.51 -7.51 6.37
N GLY A 73 12.68 -8.84 6.24
CA GLY A 73 12.90 -9.50 4.95
C GLY A 73 11.70 -9.37 4.00
N ASP A 74 10.49 -9.66 4.51
CA ASP A 74 9.25 -9.48 3.74
C ASP A 74 9.05 -8.01 3.33
N GLY A 75 9.30 -7.09 4.26
CA GLY A 75 9.22 -5.65 4.03
C GLY A 75 10.23 -5.12 3.02
N PHE A 76 11.47 -5.62 3.07
CA PHE A 76 12.50 -5.29 2.10
C PHE A 76 12.09 -5.72 0.69
N ASN A 77 11.47 -6.89 0.54
CA ASN A 77 10.95 -7.35 -0.75
C ASN A 77 9.85 -6.42 -1.29
N VAL A 78 8.96 -5.91 -0.43
CA VAL A 78 8.00 -4.87 -0.82
C VAL A 78 8.69 -3.58 -1.24
N LEU A 79 9.73 -3.15 -0.53
CA LEU A 79 10.49 -1.97 -0.92
C LEU A 79 11.19 -2.12 -2.27
N VAL A 80 11.75 -3.30 -2.56
CA VAL A 80 12.33 -3.60 -3.87
C VAL A 80 11.27 -3.50 -4.96
N ALA A 81 10.07 -4.04 -4.73
CA ALA A 81 8.95 -3.89 -5.66
C ALA A 81 8.58 -2.41 -5.83
N ILE A 82 8.32 -1.68 -4.74
CA ILE A 82 8.00 -0.23 -4.79
C ILE A 82 9.07 0.53 -5.57
N PHE A 83 10.36 0.26 -5.33
CA PHE A 83 11.46 0.91 -6.02
C PHE A 83 11.40 0.65 -7.53
N VAL A 84 11.24 -0.60 -7.97
CA VAL A 84 11.14 -0.96 -9.40
C VAL A 84 9.95 -0.29 -10.07
N TYR A 85 8.77 -0.30 -9.42
CA TYR A 85 7.56 0.34 -9.95
C TYR A 85 7.64 1.88 -9.98
N ASN A 86 8.55 2.48 -9.20
CA ASN A 86 8.82 3.92 -9.19
C ASN A 86 9.89 4.36 -10.20
N ILE A 87 10.62 3.45 -10.85
CA ILE A 87 11.62 3.82 -11.88
C ILE A 87 11.00 4.72 -12.98
N PRO A 88 9.80 4.44 -13.51
CA PRO A 88 9.21 5.29 -14.54
C PRO A 88 8.80 6.69 -14.05
N ASN A 89 8.66 6.90 -12.74
CA ASN A 89 8.46 8.23 -12.17
C ASN A 89 9.74 9.10 -12.21
N ALA A 90 10.94 8.48 -12.26
CA ALA A 90 12.20 9.21 -12.27
C ALA A 90 12.50 9.88 -13.63
N LEU A 91 12.10 9.24 -14.74
CA LEU A 91 12.32 9.75 -16.09
C LEU A 91 11.74 11.17 -16.31
N PRO A 92 10.46 11.42 -16.02
CA PRO A 92 9.88 12.73 -16.22
C PRO A 92 10.34 13.77 -15.18
N LEU A 93 10.70 13.34 -13.97
CA LEU A 93 11.27 14.22 -12.96
C LEU A 93 12.62 14.81 -13.42
N CYS A 94 13.50 13.96 -13.97
CA CYS A 94 14.75 14.40 -14.58
C CYS A 94 14.51 15.34 -15.77
N GLY A 95 13.52 15.03 -16.61
CA GLY A 95 13.14 15.89 -17.75
C GLY A 95 12.67 17.28 -17.32
N LEU A 96 11.86 17.37 -16.25
CA LEU A 96 11.40 18.64 -15.68
C LEU A 96 12.55 19.47 -15.13
N LEU A 97 13.46 18.84 -14.36
CA LEU A 97 14.62 19.53 -13.78
C LEU A 97 15.53 20.10 -14.87
N LEU A 98 15.77 19.35 -15.95
CA LEU A 98 16.52 19.83 -17.11
C LEU A 98 15.81 20.97 -17.83
N PHE A 99 14.49 20.86 -18.04
CA PHE A 99 13.68 21.90 -18.70
C PHE A 99 13.69 23.24 -17.93
N VAL A 100 13.57 23.20 -16.60
CA VAL A 100 13.67 24.39 -15.75
C VAL A 100 15.09 24.97 -15.80
N SER A 101 16.11 24.12 -15.85
CA SER A 101 17.52 24.54 -15.82
C SER A 101 17.97 25.25 -17.12
N ILE A 102 17.34 24.95 -18.27
CA ILE A 102 17.67 25.58 -19.57
C ILE A 102 16.91 26.89 -19.86
N GLY A 103 16.18 27.43 -18.87
CA GLY A 103 15.52 28.74 -18.99
C GLY A 103 14.22 28.72 -19.81
N GLY A 104 13.37 27.72 -19.63
CA GLY A 104 12.03 27.67 -20.22
C GLY A 104 11.12 28.82 -19.74
N ASP A 105 11.27 30.01 -20.33
CA ASP A 105 10.68 31.28 -19.86
C ASP A 105 9.26 31.54 -20.39
N SER A 106 8.64 30.53 -21.02
CA SER A 106 7.25 30.62 -21.50
C SER A 106 6.32 30.00 -20.46
N GLY A 107 5.78 30.84 -19.58
CA GLY A 107 4.86 30.41 -18.52
C GLY A 107 3.69 29.54 -19.01
N ILE A 108 3.25 29.71 -20.26
CA ILE A 108 2.21 28.87 -20.88
C ILE A 108 2.72 27.46 -21.22
N LEU A 109 3.93 27.32 -21.78
CA LEU A 109 4.51 26.01 -22.09
C LEU A 109 4.88 25.25 -20.81
N ALA A 110 5.33 25.96 -19.77
CA ALA A 110 5.57 25.39 -18.45
C ALA A 110 4.28 24.89 -17.79
N LEU A 111 3.17 25.62 -17.93
CA LEU A 111 1.88 25.19 -17.39
C LEU A 111 1.33 23.94 -18.10
N LEU A 112 1.43 23.91 -19.43
CA LEU A 112 1.01 22.78 -20.25
C LEU A 112 1.86 21.52 -19.97
N SER A 113 3.18 21.68 -19.85
CA SER A 113 4.08 20.57 -19.54
C SER A 113 3.84 20.02 -18.13
N LEU A 114 3.58 20.89 -17.15
CA LEU A 114 3.23 20.49 -15.79
C LEU A 114 1.89 19.73 -15.75
N CYS A 115 0.88 20.18 -16.51
CA CYS A 115 -0.42 19.51 -16.59
C CYS A 115 -0.30 18.09 -17.17
N CYS A 116 0.38 17.93 -18.31
CA CYS A 116 0.63 16.63 -18.93
C CYS A 116 1.45 15.71 -18.03
N LEU A 117 2.46 16.26 -17.35
CA LEU A 117 3.28 15.54 -16.39
C LEU A 117 2.45 15.02 -15.21
N LEU A 118 1.61 15.87 -14.63
CA LEU A 118 0.77 15.51 -13.50
C LEU A 118 -0.23 14.42 -13.88
N LEU A 119 -0.85 14.52 -15.06
CA LEU A 119 -1.74 13.48 -15.59
C LEU A 119 -0.99 12.15 -15.81
N PHE A 120 0.20 12.20 -16.40
CA PHE A 120 1.04 11.02 -16.58
C PHE A 120 1.38 10.36 -15.24
N LEU A 121 1.87 11.14 -14.27
CA LEU A 121 2.22 10.65 -12.94
C LEU A 121 1.00 10.07 -12.22
N LEU A 122 -0.15 10.72 -12.31
CA LEU A 122 -1.38 10.24 -11.69
C LEU A 122 -1.81 8.89 -12.28
N LEU A 123 -1.86 8.79 -13.61
CA LEU A 123 -2.23 7.54 -14.28
C LEU A 123 -1.22 6.41 -14.01
N TRP A 124 0.08 6.73 -14.03
CA TRP A 124 1.13 5.76 -13.74
C TRP A 124 1.06 5.27 -12.30
N ASN A 125 0.94 6.16 -11.32
CA ASN A 125 0.88 5.76 -9.90
C ASN A 125 -0.41 5.01 -9.58
N LEU A 126 -1.51 5.33 -10.25
CA LEU A 126 -2.74 4.54 -10.14
C LEU A 126 -2.54 3.12 -10.67
N PHE A 127 -1.94 2.99 -11.87
CA PHE A 127 -1.61 1.70 -12.46
C PHE A 127 -0.63 0.90 -11.59
N ALA A 128 0.47 1.52 -11.16
CA ALA A 128 1.49 0.91 -10.31
C ALA A 128 0.91 0.51 -8.94
N GLY A 129 0.03 1.33 -8.35
CA GLY A 129 -0.64 1.02 -7.09
C GLY A 129 -1.54 -0.22 -7.19
N LEU A 130 -2.29 -0.37 -8.30
CA LEU A 130 -3.11 -1.56 -8.55
C LEU A 130 -2.23 -2.81 -8.74
N MET A 131 -1.15 -2.70 -9.53
CA MET A 131 -0.20 -3.80 -9.71
C MET A 131 0.48 -4.21 -8.39
N LEU A 132 0.90 -3.23 -7.58
CA LEU A 132 1.48 -3.48 -6.26
C LEU A 132 0.46 -4.10 -5.30
N ALA A 133 -0.82 -3.71 -5.35
CA ALA A 133 -1.85 -4.33 -4.53
C ALA A 133 -2.02 -5.82 -4.89
N THR A 134 -2.13 -6.15 -6.18
CA THR A 134 -2.20 -7.55 -6.63
C THR A 134 -0.92 -8.32 -6.31
N GLY A 135 0.25 -7.70 -6.48
CA GLY A 135 1.53 -8.29 -6.10
C GLY A 135 1.59 -8.58 -4.60
N ALA A 136 1.06 -7.69 -3.77
CA ALA A 136 1.02 -7.84 -2.32
C ALA A 136 0.12 -9.00 -1.87
N THR A 137 -1.06 -9.18 -2.49
CA THR A 137 -1.95 -10.31 -2.17
C THR A 137 -1.32 -11.64 -2.56
N ARG A 138 -0.72 -11.74 -3.76
CA ARG A 138 -0.02 -12.95 -4.21
C ARG A 138 1.24 -13.22 -3.38
N TYR A 139 1.98 -12.19 -3.01
CA TYR A 139 3.17 -12.33 -2.17
C TYR A 139 2.83 -12.74 -0.74
N ALA A 140 1.71 -12.26 -0.19
CA ALA A 140 1.23 -12.68 1.12
C ALA A 140 1.03 -14.20 1.20
N GLN A 141 0.55 -14.82 0.11
CA GLN A 141 0.33 -16.26 0.01
C GLN A 141 1.61 -17.04 -0.34
N SER A 142 2.34 -16.62 -1.37
CA SER A 142 3.46 -17.39 -1.96
C SER A 142 4.83 -17.12 -1.33
N ARG A 143 5.05 -15.93 -0.74
CA ARG A 143 6.36 -15.39 -0.30
C ARG A 143 7.44 -15.34 -1.40
N GLN A 144 7.08 -15.43 -2.67
CA GLN A 144 8.03 -15.42 -3.77
C GLN A 144 8.19 -14.00 -4.34
N LEU A 145 9.42 -13.51 -4.43
CA LEU A 145 9.71 -12.18 -4.99
C LEU A 145 9.23 -12.04 -6.45
N THR A 146 9.23 -13.15 -7.20
CA THR A 146 8.76 -13.21 -8.59
C THR A 146 7.30 -12.80 -8.75
N ALA A 147 6.46 -12.96 -7.72
CA ALA A 147 5.04 -12.61 -7.76
C ALA A 147 4.78 -11.12 -8.07
N TRP A 148 5.75 -10.24 -7.78
CA TRP A 148 5.65 -8.80 -8.07
C TRP A 148 6.05 -8.43 -9.51
N PHE A 149 6.79 -9.32 -10.18
CA PHE A 149 7.45 -9.05 -11.47
C PHE A 149 6.84 -9.88 -12.61
N GLN A 150 5.62 -10.36 -12.45
CA GLN A 150 4.84 -11.06 -13.47
C GLN A 150 3.72 -10.14 -13.99
N PRO A 151 4.04 -9.07 -14.75
CA PRO A 151 3.05 -8.06 -15.13
C PRO A 151 1.89 -8.61 -15.94
N GLY A 152 2.12 -9.65 -16.76
CA GLY A 152 1.06 -10.32 -17.52
C GLY A 152 0.01 -10.95 -16.62
N GLU A 153 0.45 -11.80 -15.69
CA GLU A 153 -0.46 -12.45 -14.74
C GLU A 153 -1.14 -11.44 -13.81
N LEU A 154 -0.40 -10.44 -13.31
CA LEU A 154 -0.97 -9.39 -12.47
C LEU A 154 -2.04 -8.59 -13.21
N TRP A 155 -1.83 -8.31 -14.50
CA TRP A 155 -2.79 -7.63 -15.35
C TRP A 155 -4.04 -8.47 -15.62
N ASP A 156 -3.87 -9.77 -15.86
CA ASP A 156 -4.97 -10.70 -16.08
C ASP A 156 -5.83 -10.86 -14.82
N THR A 157 -5.20 -10.97 -13.63
CA THR A 157 -5.91 -10.97 -12.34
C THR A 157 -6.66 -9.65 -12.11
N LEU A 158 -6.03 -8.51 -12.40
CA LEU A 158 -6.65 -7.19 -12.26
C LEU A 158 -7.87 -7.04 -13.19
N ARG A 159 -7.73 -7.44 -14.45
CA ARG A 159 -8.79 -7.31 -15.47
C ARG A 159 -9.97 -8.23 -15.17
N SER A 160 -9.71 -9.48 -14.80
CA SER A 160 -10.75 -10.47 -14.45
C SER A 160 -11.54 -10.09 -13.18
N ASN A 161 -10.92 -9.34 -12.26
CA ASN A 161 -11.50 -8.95 -10.98
C ASN A 161 -11.67 -7.43 -10.83
N SER A 162 -11.87 -6.72 -11.95
CA SER A 162 -11.88 -5.25 -11.97
C SER A 162 -12.89 -4.61 -11.00
N ASP A 163 -14.01 -5.28 -10.72
CA ASP A 163 -15.01 -4.85 -9.76
C ASP A 163 -14.47 -4.84 -8.31
N LEU A 164 -13.70 -5.86 -7.92
CA LEU A 164 -13.09 -5.95 -6.58
C LEU A 164 -11.99 -4.90 -6.41
N PHE A 165 -11.17 -4.69 -7.44
CA PHE A 165 -10.12 -3.67 -7.42
C PHE A 165 -10.70 -2.25 -7.42
N LEU A 166 -11.79 -2.00 -8.15
CA LEU A 166 -12.47 -0.70 -8.12
C LEU A 166 -13.07 -0.43 -6.73
N GLN A 167 -13.67 -1.44 -6.08
CA GLN A 167 -14.10 -1.33 -4.69
C GLN A 167 -12.93 -1.02 -3.77
N TRP A 168 -11.83 -1.79 -3.85
CA TRP A 168 -10.64 -1.58 -3.02
C TRP A 168 -10.08 -0.16 -3.20
N LEU A 169 -9.97 0.31 -4.44
CA LEU A 169 -9.49 1.64 -4.75
C LEU A 169 -10.39 2.71 -4.14
N PHE A 170 -11.71 2.58 -4.32
CA PHE A 170 -12.70 3.50 -3.76
C PHE A 170 -12.59 3.58 -2.22
N TYR A 171 -12.56 2.43 -1.54
CA TYR A 171 -12.44 2.39 -0.08
C TYR A 171 -11.07 2.87 0.42
N SER A 172 -10.00 2.60 -0.32
CA SER A 172 -8.65 3.09 -0.01
C SER A 172 -8.59 4.61 -0.11
N VAL A 173 -9.22 5.21 -1.12
CA VAL A 173 -9.32 6.68 -1.25
C VAL A 173 -10.15 7.27 -0.10
N LEU A 174 -11.30 6.67 0.24
CA LEU A 174 -12.11 7.12 1.38
C LEU A 174 -11.36 7.00 2.71
N ALA A 175 -10.61 5.92 2.93
CA ALA A 175 -9.79 5.74 4.11
C ALA A 175 -8.69 6.80 4.20
N ASN A 176 -7.99 7.07 3.09
CA ASN A 176 -6.97 8.12 3.04
C ASN A 176 -7.57 9.51 3.26
N LEU A 177 -8.76 9.80 2.72
CA LEU A 177 -9.46 11.06 2.96
C LEU A 177 -9.82 11.21 4.45
N ALA A 178 -10.39 10.18 5.06
CA ALA A 178 -10.73 10.18 6.49
C ALA A 178 -9.48 10.36 7.38
N LEU A 179 -8.40 9.62 7.10
CA LEU A 179 -7.12 9.77 7.80
C LEU A 179 -6.49 11.15 7.56
N GLY A 180 -6.66 11.72 6.37
CA GLY A 180 -6.21 13.07 6.03
C GLY A 180 -6.95 14.14 6.81
N LEU A 181 -8.28 13.99 6.99
CA LEU A 181 -9.09 14.89 7.84
C LEU A 181 -8.64 14.81 9.30
N VAL A 182 -8.38 13.60 9.81
CA VAL A 182 -7.82 13.41 11.16
C VAL A 182 -6.44 14.05 11.28
N ALA A 183 -5.57 13.88 10.28
CA ALA A 183 -4.25 14.51 10.23
C ALA A 183 -4.30 16.04 10.12
N GLY A 184 -5.44 16.63 9.74
CA GLY A 184 -5.66 18.07 9.77
C GLY A 184 -5.67 18.64 11.18
N LEU A 185 -5.90 17.82 12.21
CA LEU A 185 -5.80 18.24 13.61
C LEU A 185 -4.32 18.31 14.02
N PRO A 186 -3.85 19.44 14.58
CA PRO A 186 -2.44 19.62 14.92
C PRO A 186 -1.99 18.64 16.02
N PHE A 187 -0.77 18.14 15.88
CA PHE A 187 -0.09 17.17 16.77
C PHE A 187 -0.81 15.83 16.93
N VAL A 188 -1.94 15.80 17.63
CA VAL A 188 -2.66 14.57 17.98
C VAL A 188 -3.21 13.89 16.72
N GLY A 189 -3.76 14.67 15.79
CA GLY A 189 -4.28 14.16 14.53
C GLY A 189 -3.21 13.43 13.72
N TRP A 190 -2.03 14.04 13.59
CA TRP A 190 -0.88 13.43 12.93
C TRP A 190 -0.49 12.08 13.53
N LEU A 191 -0.34 12.01 14.86
CA LEU A 191 0.07 10.77 15.52
C LEU A 191 -0.97 9.66 15.36
N ILE A 192 -2.26 9.99 15.48
CA ILE A 192 -3.35 9.04 15.28
C ILE A 192 -3.35 8.54 13.83
N SER A 193 -3.24 9.44 12.86
CA SER A 193 -3.22 9.07 11.44
C SER A 193 -2.02 8.21 11.08
N LEU A 194 -0.84 8.49 11.62
CA LEU A 194 0.34 7.65 11.42
C LEU A 194 0.14 6.24 12.02
N ALA A 195 -0.37 6.16 13.26
CA ALA A 195 -0.60 4.88 13.93
C ALA A 195 -1.66 4.03 13.23
N LEU A 196 -2.70 4.64 12.67
CA LEU A 196 -3.81 3.93 12.01
C LEU A 196 -3.61 3.69 10.51
N SER A 197 -2.73 4.45 9.85
CA SER A 197 -2.54 4.35 8.39
C SER A 197 -2.22 2.93 7.93
N VAL A 198 -1.22 2.30 8.53
CA VAL A 198 -0.75 0.97 8.14
C VAL A 198 -1.78 -0.13 8.47
N PRO A 199 -2.35 -0.20 9.69
CA PRO A 199 -3.40 -1.17 9.99
C PRO A 199 -4.65 -1.04 9.11
N VAL A 200 -5.11 0.19 8.85
CA VAL A 200 -6.31 0.42 8.03
C VAL A 200 -6.06 -0.02 6.59
N GLN A 201 -4.94 0.40 5.99
CA GLN A 201 -4.60 0.04 4.61
C GLN A 201 -4.32 -1.46 4.47
N GLY A 202 -3.60 -2.06 5.42
CA GLY A 202 -3.35 -3.50 5.42
C GLY A 202 -4.64 -4.31 5.61
N HIS A 203 -5.62 -3.80 6.36
CA HIS A 203 -6.93 -4.45 6.49
C HIS A 203 -7.73 -4.38 5.19
N LEU A 204 -7.77 -3.22 4.52
CA LEU A 204 -8.42 -3.11 3.20
C LEU A 204 -7.76 -4.02 2.17
N LEU A 205 -6.43 -4.11 2.18
CA LEU A 205 -5.68 -5.04 1.33
C LEU A 205 -5.98 -6.50 1.68
N GLY A 206 -6.18 -6.83 2.96
CA GLY A 206 -6.59 -8.16 3.40
C GLY A 206 -8.01 -8.54 2.97
N GLN A 207 -8.96 -7.60 3.03
CA GLN A 207 -10.29 -7.79 2.47
C GLN A 207 -10.26 -8.05 0.96
N LEU A 208 -9.36 -7.38 0.22
CA LEU A 208 -9.15 -7.66 -1.20
C LEU A 208 -8.59 -9.07 -1.41
N ALA A 209 -7.57 -9.46 -0.64
CA ALA A 209 -6.97 -10.79 -0.75
C ALA A 209 -7.98 -11.92 -0.48
N LEU A 210 -8.81 -11.76 0.56
CA LEU A 210 -9.88 -12.71 0.90
C LEU A 210 -10.94 -12.81 -0.22
N ALA A 211 -11.35 -11.67 -0.78
CA ALA A 211 -12.34 -11.65 -1.85
C ALA A 211 -11.81 -12.30 -3.15
N LEU A 212 -10.52 -12.13 -3.44
CA LEU A 212 -9.87 -12.80 -4.57
C LEU A 212 -9.82 -14.32 -4.36
N ALA A 213 -9.39 -14.78 -3.18
CA ALA A 213 -9.31 -16.20 -2.86
C ALA A 213 -10.70 -16.88 -2.94
N ALA A 214 -11.73 -16.26 -2.37
CA ALA A 214 -13.10 -16.80 -2.43
C ALA A 214 -13.61 -16.95 -3.88
N ARG A 215 -13.27 -16.02 -4.76
CA ARG A 215 -13.69 -16.07 -6.17
C ARG A 215 -12.93 -17.12 -6.97
N GLU A 216 -11.67 -17.38 -6.64
CA GLU A 216 -10.89 -18.49 -7.20
C GLU A 216 -11.51 -19.84 -6.81
N ASP A 217 -11.92 -19.99 -5.54
CA ASP A 217 -12.59 -21.20 -5.05
C ASP A 217 -13.95 -21.43 -5.74
N ASP A 218 -14.77 -20.39 -5.91
CA ASP A 218 -16.06 -20.48 -6.60
C ASP A 218 -15.90 -20.90 -8.08
N LEU A 219 -14.88 -20.38 -8.75
CA LEU A 219 -14.56 -20.76 -10.14
C LEU A 219 -14.11 -22.22 -10.22
N ALA A 220 -13.29 -22.68 -9.26
CA ALA A 220 -12.87 -24.08 -9.20
C ALA A 220 -14.08 -25.01 -8.96
N ALA A 221 -14.96 -24.65 -8.03
CA ALA A 221 -16.16 -25.43 -7.69
C ALA A 221 -17.19 -25.49 -8.83
N GLY A 222 -17.34 -24.42 -9.62
CA GLY A 222 -18.27 -24.39 -10.77
C GLY A 222 -17.79 -25.13 -12.01
N THR A 223 -16.52 -25.56 -12.04
CA THR A 223 -15.94 -26.34 -13.15
C THR A 223 -15.87 -27.85 -12.90
N ALA A 224 -16.25 -28.29 -11.68
CA ALA A 224 -16.34 -29.69 -11.27
C ALA A 224 -17.76 -30.25 -11.45
#